data_AF-A0A2W4P457-F1
#
_entry.id   AF-A0A2W4P457-F1
#
_cell.length_a   1.000
_cell.length_b   1.000
_cell.length_c   1.000
_cell.angle_alpha   90.00
_cell.angle_beta   90.00
_cell.angle_gamma   90.00
#
_symmetry.space_group_name_H-M   'P 1'
#
loop_
_entity.id
_entity.type
_entity.pdbx_description
1 polymer ?
#
loop_
_entity_poly.entity_id
_entity_poly.type
_entity_poly.pdbx_seq_one_letter_code
_entity_poly.pdbx_strand_id
1 'polypeptide(L)' 'MYPTTVKEREVLSLIAVGLTTKEIAGRLNISHHTVETHRKNLLRKCQAKNSAELIQKMIAAIMPQKPSQL' A
#
# COMPACT_ATOMS: atom_id res chain seq x y z
N MET A 1 7.60 4.66 -15.98
CA MET A 1 7.77 4.40 -14.53
C MET A 1 7.20 5.60 -13.78
N TYR A 2 6.07 5.46 -13.08
CA TYR A 2 5.45 6.61 -12.41
C TYR A 2 6.25 7.01 -11.16
N PRO A 3 6.58 8.29 -10.96
CA PRO A 3 7.20 8.74 -9.72
C PRO A 3 6.16 8.68 -8.61
N THR A 4 6.14 7.56 -7.89
CA THR A 4 5.55 7.48 -6.57
C THR A 4 6.51 8.12 -5.59
N THR A 5 6.00 9.10 -4.85
CA THR A 5 6.76 9.80 -3.80
C THR A 5 7.22 8.80 -2.74
N VAL A 6 8.29 9.14 -2.01
CA VAL A 6 8.85 8.29 -0.94
C VAL A 6 7.76 7.90 0.07
N LYS A 7 6.86 8.84 0.40
CA LYS A 7 5.70 8.60 1.27
C LYS A 7 4.72 7.57 0.70
N GLU A 8 4.42 7.63 -0.61
CA GLU A 8 3.54 6.65 -1.25
C GLU A 8 4.18 5.24 -1.23
N ARG A 9 5.49 5.13 -1.40
CA ARG A 9 6.22 3.84 -1.31
C ARG A 9 6.28 3.29 0.10
N GLU A 10 6.48 4.15 1.09
CA GLU A 10 6.45 3.81 2.51
C GLU A 10 5.07 3.30 2.93
N VAL A 11 4.00 4.06 2.62
CA VAL A 11 2.62 3.63 2.83
C VAL A 11 2.41 2.25 2.21
N LEU A 12 2.82 2.07 0.97
CA LEU A 12 2.62 0.82 0.24
C LEU A 12 3.38 -0.36 0.88
N SER A 13 4.62 -0.15 1.36
CA SER A 13 5.40 -1.18 2.08
C SER A 13 4.73 -1.56 3.40
N LEU A 14 4.22 -0.58 4.16
CA LEU A 14 3.54 -0.84 5.42
C LEU A 14 2.21 -1.58 5.20
N ILE A 15 1.43 -1.19 4.18
CA ILE A 15 0.22 -1.93 3.79
C ILE A 15 0.59 -3.37 3.38
N ALA A 16 1.72 -3.59 2.70
CA ALA A 16 2.17 -4.93 2.30
C ALA A 16 2.52 -5.86 3.47
N VAL A 17 2.92 -5.29 4.62
CA VAL A 17 3.15 -6.05 5.87
C VAL A 17 1.81 -6.41 6.56
N GLY A 18 0.67 -5.94 6.04
CA GLY A 18 -0.65 -6.18 6.63
C GLY A 18 -1.04 -5.15 7.70
N LEU A 19 -0.32 -4.03 7.81
CA LEU A 19 -0.64 -2.97 8.76
C LEU A 19 -1.94 -2.27 8.37
N THR A 20 -2.75 -1.93 9.37
CA THR A 20 -4.00 -1.21 9.16
C THR A 20 -3.75 0.27 8.85
N THR A 21 -4.72 0.95 8.20
CA THR A 21 -4.63 2.39 7.89
C THR A 21 -4.29 3.25 9.11
N LYS A 22 -4.78 2.86 10.29
CA LYS A 22 -4.49 3.54 11.58
C LYS A 22 -3.04 3.35 12.03
N GLU A 23 -2.50 2.14 11.88
CA GLU A 23 -1.10 1.87 12.23
C GLU A 23 -0.12 2.54 11.26
N ILE A 24 -0.46 2.54 9.98
CA ILE A 24 0.30 3.24 8.94
C ILE A 24 0.31 4.75 9.21
N ALA A 25 -0.84 5.31 9.56
CA ALA A 25 -0.97 6.70 9.99
C ALA A 25 -0.05 7.02 11.19
N GLY A 26 -0.04 6.15 12.21
CA GLY A 26 0.85 6.29 13.37
C GLY A 26 2.33 6.18 13.02
N ARG A 27 2.72 5.22 12.18
CA ARG A 27 4.11 5.00 11.72
C ARG A 27 4.65 6.17 10.91
N LEU A 28 3.83 6.71 10.01
CA LEU A 28 4.21 7.80 9.12
C LEU A 28 3.97 9.19 9.70
N ASN A 29 3.42 9.24 10.93
CA ASN A 29 3.05 10.47 11.60
C ASN A 29 2.13 11.37 10.74
N ILE A 30 1.17 10.73 10.05
CA ILE A 30 0.18 11.40 9.20
C ILE A 30 -1.23 11.00 9.61
N SER A 31 -2.21 11.84 9.30
CA SER A 31 -3.62 11.51 9.56
C SER A 31 -4.08 10.33 8.70
N HIS A 32 -4.98 9.50 9.24
CA HIS A 32 -5.62 8.41 8.49
C HIS A 32 -6.31 8.90 7.21
N HIS A 33 -6.91 10.10 7.25
CA HIS A 33 -7.43 10.78 6.06
C HIS A 33 -6.36 11.00 4.98
N THR A 34 -5.15 11.41 5.38
CA THR A 34 -4.01 11.59 4.48
C THR A 34 -3.59 10.26 3.86
N VAL A 35 -3.61 9.16 4.63
CA VAL A 35 -3.38 7.80 4.11
C VAL A 35 -4.44 7.42 3.08
N GLU A 36 -5.71 7.75 3.29
CA GLU A 36 -6.77 7.51 2.30
C GLU A 36 -6.58 8.31 1.01
N THR A 37 -6.19 9.59 1.12
CA THR A 37 -5.84 10.41 -0.05
C THR A 37 -4.67 9.81 -0.81
N HIS A 38 -3.61 9.40 -0.10
CA HIS A 38 -2.46 8.72 -0.71
C HIS A 38 -2.87 7.41 -1.38
N ARG A 39 -3.74 6.61 -0.75
CA ARG A 39 -4.29 5.37 -1.33
C ARG A 39 -5.05 5.64 -2.62
N LYS A 40 -5.95 6.64 -2.65
CA LYS A 40 -6.68 7.01 -3.89
C LYS A 40 -5.74 7.42 -5.01
N ASN A 41 -4.73 8.24 -4.71
CA ASN A 41 -3.73 8.64 -5.71
C ASN A 41 -2.88 7.45 -6.19
N LEU A 42 -2.46 6.57 -5.27
CA LEU A 42 -1.73 5.35 -5.57
C LEU A 42 -2.53 4.38 -6.42
N LEU A 43 -3.79 4.12 -6.07
CA LEU A 43 -4.69 3.24 -6.81
C LEU A 43 -4.89 3.77 -8.24
N ARG A 44 -5.11 5.08 -8.38
CA ARG A 44 -5.26 5.73 -9.68
C ARG A 44 -3.98 5.66 -10.51
N LYS A 45 -2.81 5.90 -9.91
CA LYS A 45 -1.50 5.83 -10.59
C LYS A 45 -1.10 4.40 -10.94
N CYS A 46 -1.41 3.43 -10.08
CA CYS A 46 -1.03 2.03 -10.22
C CYS A 46 -2.10 1.19 -10.93
N GLN A 47 -3.23 1.81 -11.32
CA GLN A 47 -4.41 1.14 -11.88
C GLN A 47 -4.81 -0.11 -11.09
N ALA A 48 -4.76 -0.01 -9.76
CA ALA A 48 -5.19 -1.07 -8.87
C ALA A 48 -6.60 -0.75 -8.36
N LYS A 49 -7.48 -1.75 -8.31
CA LYS A 49 -8.86 -1.52 -7.85
C LYS A 49 -8.94 -1.35 -6.34
N ASN A 50 -8.17 -2.14 -5.60
CA ASN A 50 -8.15 -2.15 -4.15
C ASN A 50 -6.72 -2.15 -3.61
N SER A 51 -6.58 -1.74 -2.35
CA SER A 51 -5.27 -1.76 -1.66
C SER A 51 -4.76 -3.18 -1.50
N ALA A 52 -5.64 -4.16 -1.31
CA ALA A 52 -5.28 -5.58 -1.36
C ALA A 52 -4.66 -6.00 -2.70
N GLU A 53 -5.18 -5.49 -3.82
CA GLU A 53 -4.68 -5.79 -5.16
C GLU A 53 -3.31 -5.11 -5.42
N LEU A 54 -3.16 -3.87 -4.93
CA LEU A 54 -1.90 -3.13 -4.93
C LEU A 54 -0.82 -3.85 -4.11
N ILE A 55 -1.18 -4.34 -2.92
CA ILE A 55 -0.32 -5.15 -2.05
C ILE A 55 0.07 -6.45 -2.75
N GLN A 56 -0.90 -7.21 -3.27
CA GLN A 56 -0.63 -8.49 -3.92
C GLN A 56 0.37 -8.34 -5.06
N LYS A 57 0.23 -7.29 -5.90
CA LYS A 57 1.18 -7.01 -6.97
C LYS A 57 2.60 -6.73 -6.47
N MET A 58 2.75 -6.12 -5.29
CA MET A 58 4.07 -5.83 -4.72
C MET A 58 4.66 -7.02 -3.95
N ILE A 59 3.85 -7.74 -3.18
CA ILE A 59 4.27 -8.98 -2.50
C ILE A 59 4.70 -10.01 -3.55
N ALA A 60 3.95 -10.15 -4.65
CA ALA A 60 4.33 -11.02 -5.75
C ALA A 60 5.68 -10.66 -6.39
N ALA A 61 6.13 -9.41 -6.27
CA ALA A 61 7.43 -8.96 -6.75
C ALA A 61 8.58 -9.19 -5.73
N ILE A 62 8.27 -9.32 -4.43
CA ILE A 62 9.25 -9.40 -3.33
C ILE A 62 9.39 -10.84 -2.79
N MET A 63 8.33 -11.66 -2.84
CA MET A 63 8.34 -13.05 -2.37
C MET A 63 7.61 -13.97 -3.37
N PRO A 64 8.24 -15.02 -3.92
CA PRO A 64 7.51 -16.13 -4.52
C PRO A 64 6.93 -17.00 -3.41
N GLN A 65 5.86 -16.56 -2.75
CA GLN A 65 5.10 -17.43 -1.84
C GLN A 65 3.61 -17.41 -2.21
N LYS A 66 3.15 -18.60 -2.57
CA LYS A 66 1.77 -18.97 -2.89
C LYS A 66 0.91 -19.03 -1.60
N PRO A 67 -0.43 -19.10 -1.75
CA PRO A 67 -1.41 -18.35 -0.97
C PRO A 67 -1.91 -19.12 0.25
N SER A 68 -2.45 -18.39 1.22
CA SER A 68 -3.27 -18.97 2.27
C SER A 68 -4.47 -18.06 2.49
N GLN A 69 -5.41 -18.11 1.56
CA GLN A 69 -6.80 -17.81 1.88
C GLN A 69 -7.43 -19.18 2.16
N LEU A 70 -7.72 -19.42 3.44
CA LEU A 70 -8.46 -20.58 3.93
C LEU A 70 -9.93 -20.47 3.49
#